data_AF-A0A3F2RB78-F1
#
_entry.id   AF-A0A3F2RB78-F1
#
_cell.length_a   1.000
_cell.length_b   1.000
_cell.length_c   1.000
_cell.angle_alpha   90.00
_cell.angle_beta   90.00
_cell.angle_gamma   90.00
#
_symmetry.space_group_name_H-M   'P 1'
#
loop_
_entity.id
_entity.type
_entity.pdbx_description
1 polymer ?
#
loop_
_entity_poly.entity_id
_entity_poly.type
_entity_poly.pdbx_seq_one_letter_code
_entity_poly.pdbx_strand_id
1 'polypeptide(L)'
;MKVTTWLQAAVLTATATQIPVVFGDADVGDGYNFLQGTVAGATEKLIGTISPSNTAQQGSTSGGYFAPFGTDAPSEELFQRNGSLSKIVPIINVAEEALNQPIPTNDWWGNLIHVTDQKNVTNFQAYANPYALKLPREAPYGIQTCYSYTYREMAPEVNGTFKWYNHSFHNDITLSAEEFFSYEPTYEAYAWDEGGVKLRTCDVAGGKCMDSALVSGMAFVSATYDGLTPRIDTEHNITFIDDSVAGRVVIHLNNSQTWVLYPSDDSISFSVEESVVFSVNASGSSLVANGAYSGTLRVAVLPEDADDTVYDKYASCMVRGGSVSMESRTGYSLTWETEGTGCDSEGLLHF
;
A
#
# COMPACT_ATOMS: atom_id res chain seq x y z
N MET A 1 28.58 48.28 47.92
CA MET A 1 28.03 46.90 47.91
C MET A 1 28.23 46.37 46.50
N LYS A 2 29.14 45.41 46.25
CA LYS A 2 28.92 43.94 46.30
C LYS A 2 27.68 43.55 45.46
N VAL A 3 27.68 42.64 44.49
CA VAL A 3 28.57 41.54 44.08
C VAL A 3 28.07 41.07 42.69
N THR A 4 29.02 40.83 41.77
CA THR A 4 29.12 39.77 40.74
C THR A 4 27.86 39.16 40.09
N THR A 5 27.83 39.07 38.75
CA THR A 5 27.89 37.77 38.05
C THR A 5 28.32 37.93 36.58
N TRP A 6 29.29 37.10 36.23
CA TRP A 6 29.84 36.91 34.89
C TRP A 6 28.93 35.96 34.12
N LEU A 7 28.65 36.25 32.85
CA LEU A 7 28.29 35.21 31.88
C LEU A 7 29.46 35.03 30.92
N GLN A 8 30.14 33.90 31.04
CA GLN A 8 31.02 33.38 30.00
C GLN A 8 30.15 32.82 28.88
N ALA A 9 30.25 33.41 27.69
CA ALA A 9 29.80 32.76 26.47
C ALA A 9 30.85 31.71 26.08
N ALA A 10 30.55 30.44 26.33
CA ALA A 10 31.29 29.34 25.75
C ALA A 10 30.82 29.17 24.29
N VAL A 11 31.63 29.66 23.35
CA VAL A 11 31.52 29.26 21.94
C VAL A 11 32.03 27.83 21.85
N LEU A 12 31.11 26.86 21.86
CA LEU A 12 31.40 25.51 21.42
C LEU A 12 31.50 25.53 19.89
N THR A 13 32.71 25.76 19.38
CA THR A 13 33.08 25.28 18.05
C THR A 13 32.97 23.75 18.06
N ALA A 14 31.83 23.24 17.60
CA ALA A 14 31.72 21.86 17.18
C ALA A 14 32.59 21.70 15.93
N THR A 15 33.85 21.31 16.12
CA THR A 15 34.63 20.69 15.05
C THR A 15 33.88 19.42 14.67
N ALA A 16 33.16 19.47 13.56
CA ALA A 16 32.65 18.30 12.88
C ALA A 16 33.86 17.40 12.58
N THR A 17 34.07 16.38 13.41
CA THR A 17 34.89 15.25 13.03
C THR A 17 34.10 14.54 11.94
N GLN A 18 34.43 14.85 10.68
CA GLN A 18 34.05 14.00 9.57
C GLN A 18 34.65 12.63 9.85
N ILE A 19 33.83 11.71 10.36
CA ILE A 19 34.13 10.30 10.26
C ILE A 19 33.96 9.99 8.77
N PRO A 20 35.03 9.65 8.02
CA PRO A 20 34.85 9.21 6.65
C PRO A 20 33.99 7.95 6.71
N VAL A 21 32.80 8.00 6.11
CA VAL A 21 32.04 6.80 5.81
C VAL A 21 32.86 6.06 4.76
N VAL A 22 33.66 5.11 5.22
CA VAL A 22 34.33 4.14 4.37
C VAL A 22 33.22 3.23 3.85
N PHE A 23 32.80 3.45 2.61
CA PHE A 23 32.09 2.42 1.83
C PHE A 23 33.08 1.29 1.53
N GLY A 24 33.35 0.47 2.54
CA GLY A 24 33.95 -0.84 2.33
C GLY A 24 32.81 -1.82 2.19
N ASP A 25 32.67 -2.44 1.02
CA ASP A 25 31.94 -3.70 0.91
C ASP A 25 32.46 -4.64 2.01
N ALA A 26 31.56 -5.43 2.62
CA ALA A 26 31.97 -6.44 3.56
C ALA A 26 32.99 -7.36 2.87
N ASP A 27 34.21 -7.44 3.44
CA ASP A 27 35.28 -8.30 2.95
C ASP A 27 34.87 -9.78 3.13
N VAL A 28 34.17 -10.31 2.13
CA VAL A 28 33.94 -11.73 1.92
C VAL A 28 35.21 -12.29 1.28
N GLY A 29 36.24 -12.48 2.13
CA GLY A 29 37.64 -12.72 1.80
C GLY A 29 37.96 -13.36 0.44
N ASP A 30 39.12 -12.97 -0.11
CA ASP A 30 39.68 -13.37 -1.41
C ASP A 30 39.20 -14.75 -1.92
N GLY A 31 38.23 -14.73 -2.84
CA GLY A 31 37.69 -15.93 -3.48
C GLY A 31 36.18 -15.94 -3.72
N TYR A 32 35.41 -15.04 -3.12
CA TYR A 32 33.96 -14.98 -3.36
C TYR A 32 33.62 -14.20 -4.63
N ASN A 33 33.25 -14.91 -5.70
CA ASN A 33 32.72 -14.30 -6.93
C ASN A 33 31.21 -14.61 -7.04
N PHE A 34 30.37 -13.59 -6.92
CA PHE A 34 28.91 -13.71 -7.03
C PHE A 34 28.43 -14.25 -8.40
N LEU A 35 29.31 -14.31 -9.40
CA LEU A 35 29.05 -14.88 -10.73
C LEU A 35 29.39 -16.38 -10.83
N GLN A 36 29.93 -17.02 -9.78
CA GLN A 36 30.34 -18.44 -9.84
C GLN A 36 29.26 -19.46 -9.48
N GLY A 37 28.04 -19.03 -9.15
CA GLY A 37 26.92 -19.95 -8.92
C GLY A 37 25.94 -19.96 -10.09
N THR A 38 25.88 -21.04 -10.87
CA THR A 38 24.68 -21.27 -11.69
C THR A 38 23.53 -21.69 -10.77
N VAL A 39 22.29 -21.30 -11.11
CA VAL A 39 21.07 -21.76 -10.40
C VAL A 39 21.07 -23.28 -10.25
N ALA A 40 21.60 -24.00 -11.24
CA ALA A 40 21.82 -25.44 -11.20
C ALA A 40 22.70 -25.91 -10.03
N GLY A 41 23.84 -25.26 -9.76
CA GLY A 41 24.74 -25.62 -8.67
C GLY A 41 24.17 -25.31 -7.27
N ALA A 42 23.32 -24.29 -7.15
CA ALA A 42 22.57 -24.04 -5.92
C ALA A 42 21.47 -25.10 -5.71
N THR A 43 20.83 -25.55 -6.80
CA THR A 43 19.79 -26.58 -6.78
C THR A 43 20.37 -27.96 -6.40
N GLU A 44 21.55 -28.33 -6.91
CA GLU A 44 22.24 -29.58 -6.52
C GLU A 44 22.66 -29.60 -5.03
N LYS A 45 22.96 -28.45 -4.44
CA LYS A 45 23.28 -28.36 -3.00
C LYS A 45 22.06 -28.48 -2.10
N LEU A 46 20.89 -28.05 -2.57
CA LEU A 46 19.61 -28.15 -1.87
C LEU A 46 18.97 -29.54 -2.02
N ILE A 47 19.19 -30.21 -3.14
CA ILE A 47 18.80 -31.60 -3.36
C ILE A 47 19.91 -32.49 -2.82
N GLY A 48 19.98 -32.64 -1.49
CA GLY A 48 20.77 -33.71 -0.88
C GLY A 48 20.45 -35.05 -1.55
N THR A 49 21.44 -35.92 -1.72
CA THR A 49 21.40 -37.17 -2.49
C THR A 49 20.13 -38.00 -2.18
N ILE A 50 19.08 -37.81 -2.98
CA ILE A 50 17.87 -38.62 -2.90
C ILE A 50 18.26 -39.98 -3.45
N SER A 51 18.56 -40.92 -2.56
CA SER A 51 18.51 -42.34 -2.93
C SER A 51 17.07 -42.63 -3.37
N PRO A 52 16.85 -43.32 -4.50
CA PRO A 52 15.50 -43.65 -4.94
C PRO A 52 14.92 -44.63 -3.91
N SER A 53 14.20 -44.10 -2.92
CA SER A 53 13.32 -44.91 -2.10
C SER A 53 12.21 -45.39 -3.01
N ASN A 54 11.94 -46.70 -2.90
CA ASN A 54 10.96 -47.43 -3.69
C ASN A 54 9.72 -46.59 -3.99
N THR A 55 9.26 -46.68 -5.23
CA THR A 55 7.98 -46.19 -5.75
C THR A 55 6.86 -46.38 -4.74
N ALA A 56 6.73 -45.42 -3.82
CA ALA A 56 5.51 -45.19 -3.07
C ALA A 56 4.57 -44.63 -4.12
N GLN A 57 3.73 -45.53 -4.64
CA GLN A 57 2.52 -45.20 -5.35
C GLN A 57 1.88 -44.05 -4.57
N GLN A 58 1.90 -42.85 -5.15
CA GLN A 58 1.34 -41.65 -4.56
C GLN A 58 -0.19 -41.86 -4.59
N GLY A 59 -0.66 -42.65 -3.62
CA GLY A 59 -2.07 -42.81 -3.34
C GLY A 59 -2.63 -41.41 -3.18
N SER A 60 -3.76 -41.16 -3.82
CA SER A 60 -4.52 -39.92 -3.75
C SER A 60 -4.63 -39.46 -2.28
N THR A 61 -3.68 -38.65 -1.83
CA THR A 61 -3.75 -37.98 -0.54
C THR A 61 -4.68 -36.81 -0.74
N SER A 62 -5.83 -36.86 -0.08
CA SER A 62 -6.95 -35.94 -0.23
C SER A 62 -6.66 -34.54 0.34
N GLY A 63 -5.62 -33.86 -0.15
CA GLY A 63 -5.22 -32.54 0.35
C GLY A 63 -4.54 -31.62 -0.68
N GLY A 64 -4.23 -32.11 -1.88
CA GLY A 64 -3.61 -31.29 -2.93
C GLY A 64 -2.25 -30.71 -2.53
N TYR A 65 -1.80 -29.69 -3.26
CA TYR A 65 -0.50 -29.05 -3.05
C TYR A 65 -0.43 -28.11 -1.84
N PHE A 66 -1.58 -27.76 -1.24
CA PHE A 66 -1.69 -26.93 -0.04
C PHE A 66 -1.95 -27.74 1.23
N ALA A 67 -1.79 -29.07 1.15
CA ALA A 67 -1.84 -29.90 2.34
C ALA A 67 -0.71 -29.49 3.32
N PRO A 68 -1.01 -29.41 4.64
CA PRO A 68 0.03 -29.13 5.62
C PRO A 68 1.08 -30.24 5.62
N PHE A 69 2.36 -29.87 5.77
CA PHE A 69 3.44 -30.84 5.99
C PHE A 69 3.28 -31.61 7.31
N GLY A 70 2.66 -30.97 8.30
CA GLY A 70 2.30 -31.53 9.60
C GLY A 70 1.44 -30.53 10.36
N THR A 71 0.68 -31.02 11.33
CA THR A 71 -0.20 -30.20 12.19
C THR A 71 0.25 -30.20 13.64
N ASP A 72 1.32 -30.90 13.95
CA ASP A 72 1.89 -30.96 15.29
C ASP A 72 2.48 -29.60 15.67
N ALA A 73 2.36 -29.24 16.94
CA ALA A 73 2.96 -28.01 17.45
C ALA A 73 4.49 -28.07 17.37
N PRO A 74 5.19 -26.94 17.11
CA PRO A 74 6.64 -26.88 17.21
C PRO A 74 7.14 -27.33 18.59
N SER A 75 8.30 -27.99 18.63
CA SER A 75 8.90 -28.47 19.89
C SER A 75 9.14 -27.32 20.86
N GLU A 76 8.53 -27.37 22.05
CA GLU A 76 8.72 -26.36 23.10
C GLU A 76 10.12 -26.46 23.76
N GLU A 77 10.82 -27.59 23.60
CA GLU A 77 12.20 -27.75 24.04
C GLU A 77 13.19 -27.01 23.13
N LEU A 78 12.93 -27.01 21.82
CA LEU A 78 13.78 -26.34 20.83
C LEU A 78 13.37 -24.89 20.60
N PHE A 79 12.07 -24.60 20.66
CA PHE A 79 11.48 -23.30 20.36
C PHE A 79 10.65 -22.81 21.54
N GLN A 80 11.30 -22.09 22.44
CA GLN A 80 10.61 -21.45 23.56
C GLN A 80 9.72 -20.32 23.05
N ARG A 81 8.45 -20.34 23.44
CA ARG A 81 7.49 -19.29 23.08
C ARG A 81 7.95 -17.95 23.68
N ASN A 82 7.98 -16.91 22.86
CA ASN A 82 8.37 -15.57 23.29
C ASN A 82 7.51 -14.50 22.62
N GLY A 83 6.81 -13.70 23.41
CA GLY A 83 5.99 -12.57 22.94
C GLY A 83 6.76 -11.26 22.76
N SER A 84 8.09 -11.26 22.94
CA SER A 84 8.90 -10.03 22.90
C SER A 84 8.92 -9.34 21.55
N LEU A 85 8.56 -10.03 20.45
CA LEU A 85 8.54 -9.44 19.12
C LEU A 85 7.60 -8.22 19.04
N SER A 86 6.46 -8.27 19.73
CA SER A 86 5.51 -7.15 19.84
C SER A 86 6.11 -5.87 20.46
N LYS A 87 7.21 -6.00 21.21
CA LYS A 87 7.94 -4.87 21.80
C LYS A 87 8.96 -4.25 20.85
N ILE A 88 9.44 -5.03 19.87
CA ILE A 88 10.48 -4.62 18.91
C ILE A 88 9.82 -4.08 17.64
N VAL A 89 8.76 -4.74 17.20
CA VAL A 89 8.00 -4.40 16.00
C VAL A 89 6.53 -4.34 16.40
N PRO A 90 6.07 -3.23 16.99
CA PRO A 90 4.67 -3.10 17.35
C PRO A 90 3.82 -3.14 16.08
N ILE A 91 2.71 -3.89 16.16
CA ILE A 91 1.63 -3.76 15.19
C ILE A 91 0.83 -2.51 15.56
N ILE A 92 0.56 -1.70 14.55
CA ILE A 92 -0.33 -0.56 14.60
C ILE A 92 -1.40 -0.76 13.55
N ASN A 93 -2.52 -0.05 13.66
CA ASN A 93 -3.58 -0.09 12.66
C ASN A 93 -4.07 -1.52 12.34
N VAL A 94 -4.11 -2.43 13.31
CA VAL A 94 -4.72 -3.76 13.16
C VAL A 94 -5.94 -3.80 14.07
N ALA A 95 -7.08 -4.18 13.52
CA ALA A 95 -8.33 -4.26 14.26
C ALA A 95 -8.24 -5.35 15.35
N GLU A 96 -8.88 -5.14 16.49
CA GLU A 96 -8.85 -6.10 17.60
C GLU A 96 -9.42 -7.46 17.17
N GLU A 97 -10.48 -7.45 16.36
CA GLU A 97 -11.10 -8.65 15.81
C GLU A 97 -10.16 -9.49 14.92
N ALA A 98 -9.13 -8.88 14.35
CA ALA A 98 -8.17 -9.52 13.45
C ALA A 98 -6.98 -10.16 14.18
N LEU A 99 -6.85 -9.98 15.51
CA LEU A 99 -5.76 -10.54 16.30
C LEU A 99 -5.91 -12.05 16.58
N ASN A 100 -7.04 -12.66 16.18
CA ASN A 100 -7.30 -14.09 16.30
C ASN A 100 -6.67 -14.93 15.16
N GLN A 101 -6.08 -14.28 14.16
CA GLN A 101 -5.42 -14.91 13.02
C GLN A 101 -3.95 -14.48 12.91
N PRO A 102 -3.07 -15.29 12.28
CA PRO A 102 -1.69 -14.91 12.05
C PRO A 102 -1.59 -13.64 11.19
N ILE A 103 -0.82 -12.66 11.66
CA ILE A 103 -0.50 -11.44 10.91
C ILE A 103 0.72 -11.74 10.03
N PRO A 104 0.64 -11.55 8.70
CA PRO A 104 1.77 -11.77 7.82
C PRO A 104 2.86 -10.71 8.03
N THR A 105 4.11 -11.14 8.03
CA THR A 105 5.27 -10.27 8.34
C THR A 105 6.05 -9.83 7.10
N ASN A 106 5.80 -10.45 5.95
CA ASN A 106 6.58 -10.26 4.72
C ASN A 106 5.70 -9.98 3.50
N ASP A 107 4.45 -9.60 3.73
CA ASP A 107 3.53 -9.19 2.67
C ASP A 107 3.82 -7.76 2.21
N TRP A 108 3.49 -7.48 0.94
CA TRP A 108 3.75 -6.21 0.28
C TRP A 108 3.10 -5.00 0.98
N TRP A 109 2.05 -5.24 1.76
CA TRP A 109 1.30 -4.23 2.50
C TRP A 109 1.71 -4.11 3.97
N GLY A 110 2.71 -4.86 4.45
CA GLY A 110 3.13 -4.85 5.86
C GLY A 110 3.50 -3.46 6.41
N ASN A 111 3.92 -2.53 5.55
CA ASN A 111 4.18 -1.13 5.92
C ASN A 111 2.93 -0.38 6.43
N LEU A 112 1.71 -0.85 6.15
CA LEU A 112 0.48 -0.20 6.58
C LEU A 112 0.12 -0.53 8.04
N ILE A 113 0.62 -1.65 8.55
CA ILE A 113 0.36 -2.17 9.91
C ILE A 113 1.58 -2.06 10.84
N HIS A 114 2.69 -1.51 10.34
CA HIS A 114 3.91 -1.32 11.10
C HIS A 114 4.43 0.10 10.92
N VAL A 115 4.86 0.70 12.02
CA VAL A 115 5.67 1.92 12.01
C VAL A 115 6.86 1.76 12.94
N THR A 116 7.92 2.48 12.64
CA THR A 116 8.98 2.71 13.61
C THR A 116 8.41 3.49 14.80
N ASP A 117 8.90 3.17 15.99
CA ASP A 117 8.53 3.76 17.28
C ASP A 117 8.70 5.30 17.37
N GLN A 118 9.37 5.89 16.39
CA GLN A 118 9.46 7.33 16.20
C GLN A 118 8.16 7.84 15.57
N LYS A 119 7.17 8.10 16.42
CA LYS A 119 5.86 8.72 16.15
C LYS A 119 5.82 10.00 15.28
N ASN A 120 6.92 10.46 14.70
CA ASN A 120 7.10 11.88 14.39
C ASN A 120 7.31 12.26 12.93
N VAL A 121 7.12 11.41 11.91
CA VAL A 121 7.19 11.98 10.55
C VAL A 121 6.35 11.31 9.46
N THR A 122 6.40 10.00 9.21
CA THR A 122 5.69 9.42 8.05
C THR A 122 5.44 7.92 8.16
N ASN A 123 4.32 7.44 7.61
CA ASN A 123 4.13 6.02 7.29
C ASN A 123 4.81 5.72 5.93
N PHE A 124 5.35 4.50 5.78
CA PHE A 124 5.91 4.05 4.51
C PHE A 124 4.81 3.55 3.57
N GLN A 125 5.04 3.70 2.27
CA GLN A 125 4.09 3.24 1.25
C GLN A 125 4.06 1.72 1.11
N ALA A 126 2.90 1.19 0.76
CA ALA A 126 2.70 -0.15 0.24
C ALA A 126 2.50 -0.10 -1.28
N TYR A 127 3.01 -1.10 -2.00
CA TYR A 127 3.00 -1.14 -3.45
C TYR A 127 2.04 -2.22 -3.96
N ALA A 128 0.79 -1.85 -4.20
CA ALA A 128 -0.19 -2.74 -4.81
C ALA A 128 0.14 -2.99 -6.29
N ASN A 129 0.69 -1.96 -6.94
CA ASN A 129 0.88 -1.83 -8.38
C ASN A 129 -0.47 -1.86 -9.14
N PRO A 130 -0.73 -0.90 -10.05
CA PRO A 130 0.14 0.21 -10.45
C PRO A 130 0.25 1.33 -9.39
N TYR A 131 -0.55 1.26 -8.33
CA TYR A 131 -0.60 2.28 -7.29
C TYR A 131 0.35 1.98 -6.13
N ALA A 132 0.98 3.04 -5.60
CA ALA A 132 1.56 3.06 -4.27
C ALA A 132 0.60 3.77 -3.31
N LEU A 133 0.48 3.24 -2.09
CA LEU A 133 -0.57 3.62 -1.14
C LEU A 133 0.03 3.97 0.21
N LYS A 134 -0.50 4.99 0.87
CA LYS A 134 -0.13 5.39 2.23
C LYS A 134 -1.35 5.66 3.10
N LEU A 135 -1.21 5.38 4.39
CA LEU A 135 -2.09 5.85 5.45
C LEU A 135 -1.35 6.98 6.16
N PRO A 136 -1.63 8.25 5.87
CA PRO A 136 -0.81 9.36 6.36
C PRO A 136 -1.10 9.68 7.83
N ARG A 137 -0.05 10.18 8.52
CA ARG A 137 -0.07 10.67 9.92
C ARG A 137 -0.22 12.19 10.02
N GLU A 138 -0.19 12.87 8.88
CA GLU A 138 -0.47 14.30 8.74
C GLU A 138 -1.50 14.48 7.64
N ALA A 139 -2.32 15.53 7.75
CA ALA A 139 -3.32 15.83 6.73
C ALA A 139 -2.67 16.08 5.35
N PRO A 140 -3.34 15.70 4.24
CA PRO A 140 -4.70 15.15 4.18
C PRO A 140 -4.75 13.68 4.62
N TYR A 141 -5.68 13.35 5.52
CA TYR A 141 -5.87 11.99 6.03
C TYR A 141 -6.70 11.13 5.06
N GLY A 142 -6.66 9.80 5.18
CA GLY A 142 -7.38 8.88 4.31
C GLY A 142 -6.46 7.88 3.60
N ILE A 143 -6.83 7.45 2.40
CA ILE A 143 -6.03 6.52 1.59
C ILE A 143 -5.34 7.32 0.49
N GLN A 144 -4.09 7.69 0.74
CA GLN A 144 -3.26 8.42 -0.23
C GLN A 144 -2.76 7.46 -1.31
N THR A 145 -2.89 7.88 -2.55
CA THR A 145 -2.57 7.11 -3.74
C THR A 145 -1.59 7.90 -4.61
N CYS A 146 -0.55 7.19 -5.07
CA CYS A 146 0.43 7.67 -6.03
C CYS A 146 0.47 6.73 -7.24
N TYR A 147 0.37 7.28 -8.46
CA TYR A 147 0.73 6.54 -9.66
C TYR A 147 2.24 6.63 -9.90
N SER A 148 2.97 5.70 -9.31
CA SER A 148 4.44 5.74 -9.20
C SER A 148 5.15 5.85 -10.55
N TYR A 149 4.55 5.38 -11.65
CA TYR A 149 5.14 5.46 -12.98
C TYR A 149 5.47 6.90 -13.40
N THR A 150 4.60 7.87 -13.09
CA THR A 150 4.80 9.29 -13.43
C THR A 150 6.07 9.88 -12.80
N TYR A 151 6.46 9.36 -11.63
CA TYR A 151 7.54 9.88 -10.81
C TYR A 151 8.82 9.05 -10.91
N ARG A 152 8.97 8.29 -12.00
CA ARG A 152 10.11 7.43 -12.20
C ARG A 152 11.35 8.23 -12.55
N GLU A 153 12.33 8.18 -11.67
CA GLU A 153 13.67 8.68 -11.93
C GLU A 153 14.59 7.50 -12.25
N MET A 154 15.43 7.67 -13.27
CA MET A 154 16.43 6.66 -13.65
C MET A 154 17.82 7.27 -13.55
N ALA A 155 18.79 6.46 -13.11
CA ALA A 155 20.19 6.83 -13.19
C ALA A 155 20.60 7.16 -14.65
N PRO A 156 21.70 7.90 -14.88
CA PRO A 156 22.29 7.98 -16.20
C PRO A 156 22.64 6.58 -16.73
N GLU A 157 22.35 6.35 -18.00
CA GLU A 157 22.68 5.08 -18.67
C GLU A 157 24.21 4.94 -18.80
N VAL A 158 24.72 3.75 -18.48
CA VAL A 158 26.12 3.38 -18.72
C VAL A 158 26.14 2.05 -19.46
N ASN A 159 26.62 2.06 -20.71
CA ASN A 159 26.72 0.87 -21.57
C ASN A 159 25.38 0.10 -21.72
N GLY A 160 24.25 0.76 -22.01
CA GLY A 160 22.97 0.06 -22.18
C GLY A 160 22.24 -0.29 -20.88
N THR A 161 22.76 0.10 -19.72
CA THR A 161 22.21 -0.31 -18.41
C THR A 161 22.02 0.86 -17.46
N PHE A 162 20.92 0.83 -16.72
CA PHE A 162 20.62 1.75 -15.62
C PHE A 162 21.02 1.13 -14.29
N LYS A 163 21.79 1.86 -13.46
CA LYS A 163 22.23 1.36 -12.14
C LYS A 163 21.08 1.26 -11.14
N TRP A 164 20.14 2.21 -11.20
CA TRP A 164 19.00 2.30 -10.31
C TRP A 164 17.87 3.04 -11.00
N TYR A 165 16.66 2.80 -10.50
CA TYR A 165 15.51 3.65 -10.70
C TYR A 165 14.81 3.83 -9.36
N ASN A 166 14.08 4.92 -9.20
CA ASN A 166 13.30 5.21 -8.02
C ASN A 166 11.94 5.78 -8.41
N HIS A 167 10.98 5.69 -7.50
CA HIS A 167 9.69 6.37 -7.59
C HIS A 167 9.52 7.22 -6.34
N SER A 168 9.53 8.55 -6.49
CA SER A 168 9.11 9.41 -5.39
C SER A 168 7.61 9.24 -5.14
N PHE A 169 7.22 9.26 -3.87
CA PHE A 169 5.80 9.22 -3.52
C PHE A 169 5.26 10.64 -3.51
N HIS A 170 4.17 10.84 -4.25
CA HIS A 170 3.40 12.09 -4.32
C HIS A 170 1.94 11.79 -4.00
N ASN A 171 1.24 12.71 -3.35
CA ASN A 171 -0.18 12.55 -3.10
C ASN A 171 -1.00 12.95 -4.33
N ASP A 172 -1.08 12.05 -5.31
CA ASP A 172 -1.86 12.30 -6.53
C ASP A 172 -3.34 12.42 -6.22
N ILE A 173 -3.87 11.46 -5.47
CA ILE A 173 -5.26 11.43 -5.02
C ILE A 173 -5.33 10.78 -3.64
N THR A 174 -6.07 11.37 -2.72
CA THR A 174 -6.48 10.78 -1.44
C THR A 174 -7.98 10.54 -1.45
N LEU A 175 -8.43 9.30 -1.24
CA LEU A 175 -9.83 9.07 -0.84
C LEU A 175 -9.94 9.38 0.66
N SER A 176 -10.69 10.42 1.01
CA SER A 176 -10.85 10.95 2.36
C SER A 176 -12.31 11.30 2.67
N ALA A 177 -12.55 11.93 3.82
CA ALA A 177 -13.82 12.50 4.22
C ALA A 177 -13.62 13.85 4.93
N GLU A 178 -14.61 14.73 4.85
CA GLU A 178 -14.59 16.04 5.52
C GLU A 178 -14.43 15.89 7.04
N GLU A 179 -15.00 14.83 7.61
CA GLU A 179 -14.87 14.48 9.02
C GLU A 179 -13.41 14.21 9.43
N PHE A 180 -12.55 13.81 8.49
CA PHE A 180 -11.13 13.55 8.74
C PHE A 180 -10.27 14.79 8.54
N PHE A 181 -10.80 15.90 8.03
CA PHE A 181 -9.98 17.02 7.57
C PHE A 181 -9.10 17.63 8.67
N SER A 182 -9.65 17.77 9.88
CA SER A 182 -8.95 18.38 11.02
C SER A 182 -8.34 17.37 12.00
N TYR A 183 -8.82 16.13 12.00
CA TYR A 183 -8.47 15.13 13.02
C TYR A 183 -8.09 13.81 12.36
N GLU A 184 -6.98 13.23 12.81
CA GLU A 184 -6.53 11.93 12.33
C GLU A 184 -7.62 10.87 12.60
N PRO A 185 -8.09 10.13 11.57
CA PRO A 185 -9.02 9.03 11.76
C PRO A 185 -8.31 7.82 12.36
N THR A 186 -9.08 6.86 12.87
CA THR A 186 -8.51 5.53 13.14
C THR A 186 -8.33 4.79 11.82
N TYR A 187 -7.15 4.22 11.60
CA TYR A 187 -6.90 3.29 10.50
C TYR A 187 -6.82 1.87 11.06
N GLU A 188 -7.51 0.91 10.45
CA GLU A 188 -7.53 -0.48 10.90
C GLU A 188 -7.54 -1.46 9.73
N ALA A 189 -6.52 -2.31 9.63
CA ALA A 189 -6.55 -3.54 8.86
C ALA A 189 -7.35 -4.58 9.64
N TYR A 190 -8.50 -4.99 9.09
CA TYR A 190 -9.43 -5.90 9.78
C TYR A 190 -9.52 -7.28 9.15
N ALA A 191 -9.04 -7.44 7.92
CA ALA A 191 -8.97 -8.72 7.23
C ALA A 191 -7.90 -8.69 6.14
N TRP A 192 -7.37 -9.86 5.78
CA TRP A 192 -6.40 -10.03 4.70
C TRP A 192 -6.50 -11.45 4.14
N ASP A 193 -6.03 -11.60 2.90
CA ASP A 193 -5.96 -12.85 2.16
C ASP A 193 -4.74 -12.83 1.22
N GLU A 194 -4.59 -13.84 0.35
CA GLU A 194 -3.46 -13.90 -0.57
C GLU A 194 -3.43 -12.75 -1.61
N GLY A 195 -4.56 -12.09 -1.84
CA GLY A 195 -4.67 -10.95 -2.76
C GLY A 195 -4.31 -9.60 -2.15
N GLY A 196 -4.52 -9.41 -0.85
CA GLY A 196 -4.22 -8.14 -0.18
C GLY A 196 -4.85 -7.94 1.20
N VAL A 197 -5.19 -6.69 1.51
CA VAL A 197 -5.64 -6.26 2.84
C VAL A 197 -6.89 -5.39 2.76
N LYS A 198 -7.83 -5.61 3.68
CA LYS A 198 -9.04 -4.80 3.87
C LYS A 198 -8.82 -3.83 5.01
N LEU A 199 -9.08 -2.55 4.74
CA LEU A 199 -8.87 -1.42 5.64
C LEU A 199 -10.19 -0.76 5.99
N ARG A 200 -10.30 -0.31 7.24
CA ARG A 200 -11.37 0.53 7.76
C ARG A 200 -10.75 1.84 8.25
N THR A 201 -11.32 2.97 7.82
CA THR A 201 -10.92 4.30 8.28
C THR A 201 -12.11 4.99 8.91
N CYS A 202 -12.04 5.33 10.20
CA CYS A 202 -13.20 5.88 10.93
C CYS A 202 -12.95 7.23 11.57
N ASP A 203 -14.00 8.04 11.61
CA ASP A 203 -14.04 9.26 12.39
C ASP A 203 -14.11 8.90 13.88
N VAL A 204 -13.17 9.40 14.65
CA VAL A 204 -13.08 9.16 16.10
C VAL A 204 -14.28 9.75 16.84
N ALA A 205 -14.85 10.85 16.35
CA ALA A 205 -15.94 11.54 17.02
C ALA A 205 -17.32 10.93 16.72
N GLY A 206 -17.60 10.65 15.45
CA GLY A 206 -18.89 10.19 14.95
C GLY A 206 -18.99 8.68 14.74
N GLY A 207 -17.87 7.95 14.74
CA GLY A 207 -17.83 6.49 14.54
C GLY A 207 -18.20 6.03 13.13
N LYS A 208 -18.38 6.97 12.20
CA LYS A 208 -18.67 6.68 10.79
C LYS A 208 -17.37 6.30 10.08
N CYS A 209 -17.46 5.38 9.13
CA CYS A 209 -16.28 4.78 8.53
C CYS A 209 -16.35 4.76 7.00
N MET A 210 -15.18 4.60 6.39
CA MET A 210 -15.05 4.11 5.03
C MET A 210 -14.23 2.82 5.02
N ASP A 211 -14.66 1.87 4.20
CA ASP A 211 -14.01 0.57 4.00
C ASP A 211 -13.38 0.48 2.60
N SER A 212 -12.17 -0.08 2.54
CA SER A 212 -11.41 -0.24 1.31
C SER A 212 -10.73 -1.59 1.24
N ALA A 213 -10.55 -2.11 0.04
CA ALA A 213 -9.72 -3.28 -0.22
C ALA A 213 -8.52 -2.85 -1.06
N LEU A 214 -7.32 -3.09 -0.54
CA LEU A 214 -6.07 -2.85 -1.25
C LEU A 214 -5.58 -4.20 -1.77
N VAL A 215 -5.72 -4.41 -3.07
CA VAL A 215 -5.40 -5.68 -3.72
C VAL A 215 -4.29 -5.43 -4.73
N SER A 216 -3.29 -6.32 -4.77
CA SER A 216 -2.21 -6.20 -5.76
C SER A 216 -2.81 -6.29 -7.17
N GLY A 217 -2.41 -5.39 -8.08
CA GLY A 217 -2.93 -5.32 -9.44
C GLY A 217 -4.30 -4.64 -9.59
N MET A 218 -4.87 -4.05 -8.53
CA MET A 218 -6.17 -3.39 -8.63
C MET A 218 -6.13 -2.21 -9.63
N ALA A 219 -7.12 -2.15 -10.53
CA ALA A 219 -7.23 -1.06 -11.50
C ALA A 219 -7.82 0.22 -10.89
N PHE A 220 -8.66 0.08 -9.87
CA PHE A 220 -9.28 1.18 -9.15
C PHE A 220 -8.87 1.14 -7.69
N VAL A 221 -8.55 2.30 -7.11
CA VAL A 221 -8.57 2.48 -5.67
C VAL A 221 -10.01 2.75 -5.27
N SER A 222 -10.51 2.09 -4.23
CA SER A 222 -11.92 2.18 -3.85
C SER A 222 -12.12 2.44 -2.37
N ALA A 223 -13.17 3.17 -2.03
CA ALA A 223 -13.64 3.38 -0.66
C ALA A 223 -15.17 3.36 -0.62
N THR A 224 -15.72 2.52 0.26
CA THR A 224 -17.15 2.42 0.53
C THR A 224 -17.46 3.20 1.79
N TYR A 225 -18.19 4.30 1.66
CA TYR A 225 -18.50 5.24 2.72
C TYR A 225 -19.78 4.82 3.45
N ASP A 226 -19.81 4.98 4.78
CA ASP A 226 -21.00 4.85 5.63
C ASP A 226 -21.34 6.18 6.30
N GLY A 227 -22.06 7.03 5.55
CA GLY A 227 -22.60 8.29 6.04
C GLY A 227 -21.58 9.41 6.27
N LEU A 228 -20.34 9.21 5.87
CA LEU A 228 -19.27 10.22 5.82
C LEU A 228 -19.48 11.17 4.63
N THR A 229 -18.86 12.35 4.65
CA THR A 229 -18.91 13.33 3.56
C THR A 229 -17.64 13.18 2.71
N PRO A 230 -17.68 12.53 1.52
CA PRO A 230 -16.46 12.24 0.78
C PRO A 230 -15.68 13.49 0.40
N ARG A 231 -14.36 13.40 0.54
CA ARG A 231 -13.39 14.43 0.17
C ARG A 231 -12.27 13.78 -0.61
N ILE A 232 -12.01 14.23 -1.83
CA ILE A 232 -10.92 13.73 -2.66
C ILE A 232 -9.83 14.80 -2.69
N ASP A 233 -8.76 14.58 -1.93
CA ASP A 233 -7.66 15.54 -1.80
C ASP A 233 -6.52 15.22 -2.77
N THR A 234 -5.82 16.25 -3.21
CA THR A 234 -4.62 16.11 -4.04
C THR A 234 -3.61 17.18 -3.66
N GLU A 235 -2.30 16.88 -3.71
CA GLU A 235 -1.26 17.90 -3.59
C GLU A 235 -1.15 18.80 -4.84
N HIS A 236 -1.79 18.38 -5.93
CA HIS A 236 -1.81 19.08 -7.20
C HIS A 236 -2.99 20.07 -7.26
N ASN A 237 -3.00 20.92 -8.28
CA ASN A 237 -4.17 21.76 -8.55
C ASN A 237 -5.15 21.03 -9.46
N ILE A 238 -6.43 21.01 -9.09
CA ILE A 238 -7.51 20.61 -10.00
C ILE A 238 -7.70 21.75 -11.01
N THR A 239 -7.44 21.46 -12.27
CA THR A 239 -7.49 22.46 -13.35
C THR A 239 -8.80 22.43 -14.12
N PHE A 240 -9.45 21.26 -14.18
CA PHE A 240 -10.72 21.06 -14.85
C PHE A 240 -11.41 19.81 -14.30
N ILE A 241 -12.74 19.86 -14.23
CA ILE A 241 -13.61 18.73 -13.90
C ILE A 241 -14.61 18.57 -15.05
N ASP A 242 -14.75 17.35 -15.56
CA ASP A 242 -15.87 16.97 -16.43
C ASP A 242 -16.80 16.03 -15.67
N ASP A 243 -17.98 16.53 -15.32
CA ASP A 243 -19.08 15.81 -14.68
C ASP A 243 -20.33 15.75 -15.60
N SER A 244 -20.13 15.92 -16.91
CA SER A 244 -21.22 15.97 -17.89
C SER A 244 -21.94 14.62 -18.10
N VAL A 245 -21.27 13.52 -17.72
CA VAL A 245 -21.81 12.15 -17.78
C VAL A 245 -22.19 11.69 -16.38
N ALA A 246 -23.47 11.39 -16.17
CA ALA A 246 -23.95 10.91 -14.88
C ALA A 246 -23.21 9.63 -14.44
N GLY A 247 -22.77 9.60 -13.17
CA GLY A 247 -22.02 8.48 -12.60
C GLY A 247 -20.52 8.45 -12.95
N ARG A 248 -19.99 9.51 -13.58
CA ARG A 248 -18.58 9.64 -13.92
C ARG A 248 -18.10 11.07 -13.72
N VAL A 249 -16.95 11.22 -13.09
CA VAL A 249 -16.28 12.52 -12.93
C VAL A 249 -14.84 12.40 -13.40
N VAL A 250 -14.44 13.19 -14.39
CA VAL A 250 -13.07 13.24 -14.90
C VAL A 250 -12.35 14.42 -14.24
N ILE A 251 -11.18 14.17 -13.66
CA ILE A 251 -10.40 15.11 -12.86
C ILE A 251 -9.07 15.37 -13.55
N HIS A 252 -8.86 16.59 -14.01
CA HIS A 252 -7.60 17.00 -14.64
C HIS A 252 -6.72 17.76 -13.66
N LEU A 253 -5.50 17.27 -13.47
CA LEU A 253 -4.52 17.86 -12.55
C LEU A 253 -3.46 18.67 -13.30
N ASN A 254 -2.86 19.64 -12.63
CA ASN A 254 -1.81 20.49 -13.23
C ASN A 254 -0.47 19.77 -13.48
N ASN A 255 -0.30 18.54 -13.00
CA ASN A 255 0.84 17.66 -13.28
C ASN A 255 0.65 16.81 -14.56
N SER A 256 -0.36 17.13 -15.38
CA SER A 256 -0.76 16.40 -16.59
C SER A 256 -1.40 15.03 -16.37
N GLN A 257 -1.57 14.59 -15.12
CA GLN A 257 -2.37 13.39 -14.86
C GLN A 257 -3.87 13.70 -15.02
N THR A 258 -4.60 12.71 -15.54
CA THR A 258 -6.06 12.71 -15.53
C THR A 258 -6.54 11.49 -14.77
N TRP A 259 -7.49 11.70 -13.88
CA TRP A 259 -8.11 10.64 -13.08
C TRP A 259 -9.58 10.58 -13.40
N VAL A 260 -10.17 9.39 -13.30
CA VAL A 260 -11.61 9.21 -13.43
C VAL A 260 -12.16 8.59 -12.15
N LEU A 261 -13.26 9.18 -11.67
CA LEU A 261 -13.97 8.82 -10.45
C LEU A 261 -15.36 8.30 -10.82
N TYR A 262 -15.71 7.14 -10.28
CA TYR A 262 -17.00 6.49 -10.45
C TYR A 262 -17.66 6.26 -9.09
N PRO A 263 -18.68 7.06 -8.75
CA PRO A 263 -19.61 6.74 -7.68
C PRO A 263 -20.39 5.44 -7.95
N SER A 264 -20.96 4.82 -6.92
CA SER A 264 -21.86 3.66 -7.09
C SER A 264 -23.26 4.06 -7.56
N ASP A 265 -23.63 5.32 -7.41
CA ASP A 265 -24.93 5.89 -7.75
C ASP A 265 -24.81 7.40 -8.00
N ASP A 266 -25.87 8.02 -8.51
CA ASP A 266 -25.92 9.42 -8.92
C ASP A 266 -26.38 10.38 -7.81
N SER A 267 -26.48 9.93 -6.55
CA SER A 267 -26.92 10.79 -5.44
C SER A 267 -25.85 11.77 -4.95
N ILE A 268 -24.60 11.55 -5.34
CA ILE A 268 -23.46 12.39 -4.94
C ILE A 268 -23.14 13.46 -5.99
N SER A 269 -22.82 14.65 -5.49
CA SER A 269 -22.31 15.76 -6.29
C SER A 269 -21.18 16.43 -5.53
N PHE A 270 -20.26 17.05 -6.27
CA PHE A 270 -19.04 17.59 -5.72
C PHE A 270 -18.87 19.07 -6.03
N SER A 271 -18.11 19.75 -5.17
CA SER A 271 -17.60 21.10 -5.39
C SER A 271 -16.08 21.09 -5.29
N VAL A 272 -15.41 21.87 -6.13
CA VAL A 272 -13.96 22.06 -6.07
C VAL A 272 -13.62 23.12 -5.03
N GLU A 273 -12.70 22.79 -4.13
CA GLU A 273 -12.00 23.72 -3.26
C GLU A 273 -10.56 23.87 -3.75
N GLU A 274 -10.16 25.09 -4.10
CA GLU A 274 -8.79 25.39 -4.54
C GLU A 274 -7.95 25.97 -3.40
N SER A 275 -6.62 25.81 -3.50
CA SER A 275 -5.65 26.36 -2.53
C SER A 275 -5.91 25.91 -1.09
N VAL A 276 -6.30 24.65 -0.93
CA VAL A 276 -6.54 24.03 0.36
C VAL A 276 -5.21 23.89 1.09
N VAL A 277 -5.15 24.36 2.33
CA VAL A 277 -3.99 24.15 3.22
C VAL A 277 -4.29 22.96 4.12
N PHE A 278 -3.75 21.80 3.78
CA PHE A 278 -3.92 20.58 4.57
C PHE A 278 -3.08 20.63 5.85
N SER A 279 -1.85 21.12 5.74
CA SER A 279 -0.92 21.27 6.86
C SER A 279 0.06 22.42 6.61
N VAL A 280 0.99 22.65 7.54
CA VAL A 280 2.04 23.68 7.39
C VAL A 280 2.92 23.43 6.15
N ASN A 281 3.04 22.18 5.71
CA ASN A 281 3.92 21.77 4.61
C ASN A 281 3.16 21.14 3.42
N ALA A 282 1.82 21.12 3.46
CA ALA A 282 1.00 20.47 2.43
C ALA A 282 -0.18 21.35 2.03
N SER A 283 -0.31 21.60 0.73
CA SER A 283 -1.42 22.32 0.13
C SER A 283 -1.76 21.76 -1.24
N GLY A 284 -2.97 22.00 -1.73
CA GLY A 284 -3.38 21.60 -3.08
C GLY A 284 -4.85 21.93 -3.35
N SER A 285 -5.58 20.99 -3.92
CA SER A 285 -7.02 21.12 -4.20
C SER A 285 -7.79 19.95 -3.64
N SER A 286 -9.10 20.15 -3.47
CA SER A 286 -10.02 19.11 -3.02
C SER A 286 -11.28 19.10 -3.86
N LEU A 287 -11.79 17.90 -4.12
CA LEU A 287 -13.14 17.70 -4.63
C LEU A 287 -14.00 17.20 -3.46
N VAL A 288 -14.89 18.06 -2.95
CA VAL A 288 -15.65 17.82 -1.72
C VAL A 288 -17.11 17.55 -2.04
N ALA A 289 -17.67 16.49 -1.47
CA ALA A 289 -19.08 16.16 -1.63
C ALA A 289 -19.98 17.18 -0.92
N ASN A 290 -21.14 17.47 -1.49
CA ASN A 290 -22.10 18.42 -0.92
C ASN A 290 -22.81 17.92 0.36
N GLY A 291 -22.56 16.67 0.78
CA GLY A 291 -23.12 16.09 1.99
C GLY A 291 -22.69 14.65 2.22
N ALA A 292 -23.24 14.06 3.28
CA ALA A 292 -23.01 12.67 3.65
C ALA A 292 -23.41 11.71 2.52
N TYR A 293 -22.57 10.70 2.29
CA TYR A 293 -22.72 9.69 1.26
C TYR A 293 -22.68 8.29 1.87
N SER A 294 -23.46 7.36 1.32
CA SER A 294 -23.45 5.95 1.68
C SER A 294 -23.40 5.12 0.41
N GLY A 295 -22.19 4.79 -0.01
CA GLY A 295 -21.93 4.17 -1.30
C GLY A 295 -20.43 4.11 -1.58
N THR A 296 -20.06 3.60 -2.75
CA THR A 296 -18.66 3.34 -3.10
C THR A 296 -18.15 4.37 -4.11
N LEU A 297 -17.00 4.97 -3.80
CA LEU A 297 -16.22 5.74 -4.76
C LEU A 297 -15.06 4.88 -5.28
N ARG A 298 -14.86 4.88 -6.59
CA ARG A 298 -13.76 4.19 -7.27
C ARG A 298 -13.00 5.19 -8.12
N VAL A 299 -11.69 5.26 -7.98
CA VAL A 299 -10.86 6.20 -8.72
C VAL A 299 -9.74 5.46 -9.43
N ALA A 300 -9.45 5.85 -10.68
CA ALA A 300 -8.37 5.28 -11.48
C ALA A 300 -7.65 6.37 -12.28
N VAL A 301 -6.34 6.20 -12.45
CA VAL A 301 -5.55 7.06 -13.33
C VAL A 301 -5.81 6.65 -14.78
N LEU A 302 -6.10 7.64 -15.64
CA LEU A 302 -6.19 7.42 -17.08
C LEU A 302 -4.77 7.33 -17.67
N PRO A 303 -4.48 6.31 -18.49
CA PRO A 303 -3.25 6.28 -19.25
C PRO A 303 -3.13 7.51 -20.17
N GLU A 304 -1.91 7.91 -20.48
CA GLU A 304 -1.67 8.99 -21.43
C GLU A 304 -2.36 8.66 -22.78
N ASP A 305 -3.03 9.65 -23.36
CA ASP A 305 -3.81 9.56 -24.60
C ASP A 305 -5.00 8.56 -24.58
N ALA A 306 -5.37 8.01 -23.43
CA ALA A 306 -6.56 7.18 -23.32
C ALA A 306 -7.85 8.00 -23.39
N ASP A 307 -8.90 7.41 -23.96
CA ASP A 307 -10.26 7.95 -23.89
C ASP A 307 -10.78 7.89 -22.44
N ASP A 308 -11.54 8.90 -22.02
CA ASP A 308 -12.09 8.98 -20.67
C ASP A 308 -13.09 7.86 -20.34
N THR A 309 -13.59 7.16 -21.36
CA THR A 309 -14.49 6.00 -21.26
C THR A 309 -13.78 4.65 -21.10
N VAL A 310 -12.44 4.60 -21.16
CA VAL A 310 -11.69 3.31 -21.22
C VAL A 310 -12.02 2.35 -20.07
N TYR A 311 -12.44 2.90 -18.92
CA TYR A 311 -12.78 2.15 -17.72
C TYR A 311 -14.29 2.01 -17.46
N ASP A 312 -15.16 2.70 -18.20
CA ASP A 312 -16.61 2.75 -17.97
C ASP A 312 -17.20 1.34 -17.83
N LYS A 313 -16.82 0.45 -18.75
CA LYS A 313 -17.28 -0.94 -18.82
C LYS A 313 -16.96 -1.73 -17.54
N TYR A 314 -15.80 -1.48 -16.94
CA TYR A 314 -15.31 -2.24 -15.79
C TYR A 314 -15.55 -1.53 -14.45
N ALA A 315 -15.98 -0.26 -14.48
CA ALA A 315 -16.14 0.56 -13.30
C ALA A 315 -17.06 -0.10 -12.27
N SER A 316 -18.09 -0.84 -12.71
CA SER A 316 -19.08 -1.48 -11.83
C SER A 316 -18.65 -2.81 -11.20
N CYS A 317 -17.40 -3.27 -11.39
CA CYS A 317 -16.84 -4.43 -10.71
C CYS A 317 -15.52 -4.08 -10.00
N MET A 318 -15.44 -4.33 -8.69
CA MET A 318 -14.24 -4.10 -7.89
C MET A 318 -13.71 -5.39 -7.29
N VAL A 319 -12.38 -5.47 -7.14
CA VAL A 319 -11.72 -6.56 -6.44
C VAL A 319 -11.67 -6.26 -4.94
N ARG A 320 -11.96 -7.27 -4.11
CA ARG A 320 -11.97 -7.19 -2.65
C ARG A 320 -10.87 -8.00 -1.97
N GLY A 321 -10.29 -8.93 -2.70
CA GLY A 321 -9.32 -9.90 -2.20
C GLY A 321 -9.09 -10.99 -3.24
N GLY A 322 -8.40 -12.05 -2.86
CA GLY A 322 -8.23 -13.20 -3.73
C GLY A 322 -7.66 -14.40 -3.00
N SER A 323 -7.87 -15.57 -3.60
CA SER A 323 -7.26 -16.81 -3.16
C SER A 323 -6.42 -17.41 -4.28
N VAL A 324 -5.39 -18.14 -3.88
CA VAL A 324 -4.57 -18.93 -4.79
C VAL A 324 -5.03 -20.39 -4.71
N SER A 325 -5.00 -21.10 -5.81
CA SER A 325 -5.02 -22.57 -5.84
C SER A 325 -3.83 -23.07 -6.63
N MET A 326 -3.29 -24.23 -6.25
CA MET A 326 -2.20 -24.86 -7.00
C MET A 326 -2.69 -26.18 -7.60
N GLU A 327 -2.84 -26.22 -8.92
CA GLU A 327 -3.36 -27.39 -9.65
C GLU A 327 -2.23 -28.36 -10.03
N SER A 328 -1.00 -27.86 -10.15
CA SER A 328 0.18 -28.68 -10.47
C SER A 328 1.46 -28.03 -9.93
N ARG A 329 2.61 -28.71 -10.06
CA ARG A 329 3.92 -28.15 -9.69
C ARG A 329 4.29 -26.88 -10.45
N THR A 330 3.64 -26.61 -11.58
CA THR A 330 3.97 -25.52 -12.50
C THR A 330 2.73 -24.70 -12.88
N GLY A 331 1.63 -24.88 -12.17
CA GLY A 331 0.35 -24.24 -12.49
C GLY A 331 -0.38 -23.89 -11.20
N TYR A 332 -0.78 -22.64 -11.13
CA TYR A 332 -1.63 -22.08 -10.09
C TYR A 332 -2.72 -21.24 -10.74
N SER A 333 -3.86 -21.10 -10.07
CA SER A 333 -4.91 -20.17 -10.43
C SER A 333 -5.08 -19.11 -9.35
N LEU A 334 -5.44 -17.92 -9.78
CA LEU A 334 -5.87 -16.84 -8.91
C LEU A 334 -7.39 -16.73 -9.03
N THR A 335 -8.09 -16.80 -7.91
CA THR A 335 -9.54 -16.61 -7.83
C THR A 335 -9.80 -15.33 -7.07
N TRP A 336 -10.15 -14.27 -7.81
CA TRP A 336 -10.41 -12.96 -7.24
C TRP A 336 -11.79 -12.91 -6.55
N GLU A 337 -11.82 -12.42 -5.31
CA GLU A 337 -13.05 -12.00 -4.64
C GLU A 337 -13.47 -10.67 -5.27
N THR A 338 -14.66 -10.60 -5.83
CA THR A 338 -15.16 -9.40 -6.51
C THR A 338 -16.52 -9.00 -5.99
N GLU A 339 -16.83 -7.72 -6.13
CA GLU A 339 -18.10 -7.13 -5.73
C GLU A 339 -18.55 -6.08 -6.74
N GLY A 340 -19.86 -6.04 -7.00
CA GLY A 340 -20.48 -5.06 -7.88
C GLY A 340 -21.29 -5.70 -9.00
N THR A 341 -22.18 -4.92 -9.60
CA THR A 341 -23.17 -5.39 -10.57
C THR A 341 -22.58 -5.81 -11.92
N GLY A 342 -21.38 -5.32 -12.26
CA GLY A 342 -20.72 -5.63 -13.53
C GLY A 342 -19.84 -6.87 -13.51
N CYS A 343 -19.64 -7.52 -12.36
CA CYS A 343 -18.65 -8.60 -12.25
C CYS A 343 -18.99 -9.82 -13.10
N ASP A 344 -20.28 -10.19 -13.17
CA ASP A 344 -20.73 -11.34 -13.95
C ASP A 344 -20.93 -11.04 -15.45
N SER A 345 -21.12 -9.78 -15.82
CA SER A 345 -21.42 -9.38 -17.21
C SER A 345 -20.21 -8.82 -17.96
N GLU A 346 -19.51 -7.87 -17.35
CA GLU A 346 -18.41 -7.14 -17.97
C GLU A 346 -17.03 -7.66 -17.55
N GLY A 347 -16.96 -8.26 -16.35
CA GLY A 347 -15.75 -8.81 -15.76
C GLY A 347 -14.97 -7.81 -14.91
N LEU A 348 -13.87 -8.31 -14.32
CA LEU A 348 -12.94 -7.52 -13.53
C LEU A 348 -11.80 -6.99 -14.41
N LEU A 349 -11.51 -5.69 -14.30
CA LEU A 349 -10.25 -5.14 -14.79
C LEU A 349 -9.18 -5.24 -13.68
N HIS A 350 -8.10 -5.94 -13.99
CA HIS A 350 -7.00 -6.24 -13.07
C HIS A 350 -5.67 -6.25 -13.86
N PHE A 351 -4.61 -5.71 -13.28
CA PHE A 351 -3.29 -5.52 -13.91
C PHE A 351 -2.30 -6.63 -13.55
#